data_AF-A0A522NW38-F1
#
_entry.id   AF-A0A522NW38-F1
#
_cell.length_a   1.000
_cell.length_b   1.000
_cell.length_c   1.000
_cell.angle_alpha   90.00
_cell.angle_beta   90.00
_cell.angle_gamma   90.00
#
_symmetry.space_group_name_H-M   'P 1'
#
loop_
_entity.id
_entity.type
_entity.pdbx_description
1 polymer ?
#
loop_
_entity_poly.entity_id
_entity_poly.type
_entity_poly.pdbx_seq_one_letter_code
_entity_poly.pdbx_strand_id
1 'polypeptide(L)' 'MTWDDADDLALMWHIVDERAADLPHADRCAVRSVIATSVLQGKFPSLDDIGHLIAFAAGRISMGEYFIRVNPLRP' A
#
# COMPACT_ATOMS: atom_id res chain seq x y z
N MET A 1 -3.09 -5.58 -20.80
CA MET A 1 -3.30 -6.40 -19.60
C MET A 1 -3.20 -7.83 -20.06
N THR A 2 -2.01 -8.41 -19.93
CA THR A 2 -1.81 -9.85 -20.10
C THR A 2 -2.44 -10.58 -18.91
N TRP A 3 -2.64 -11.89 -19.02
CA TRP A 3 -3.13 -12.69 -17.89
C TRP A 3 -2.15 -12.63 -16.70
N ASP A 4 -0.85 -12.55 -16.99
CA ASP A 4 0.21 -12.35 -15.99
C ASP A 4 0.01 -11.05 -15.18
N ASP A 5 -0.37 -9.93 -15.83
CA ASP A 5 -0.66 -8.67 -15.13
C ASP A 5 -1.86 -8.78 -14.17
N ALA A 6 -2.85 -9.61 -14.52
CA ALA A 6 -4.06 -9.79 -13.72
C ALA A 6 -3.78 -10.67 -12.48
N ASP A 7 -2.97 -11.71 -12.65
CA ASP A 7 -2.54 -12.59 -11.56
C ASP A 7 -1.61 -11.86 -10.58
N ASP A 8 -0.67 -11.05 -11.09
CA ASP A 8 0.20 -10.21 -10.26
C ASP A 8 -0.61 -9.15 -9.47
N LEU A 9 -1.62 -8.56 -10.11
CA LEU A 9 -2.51 -7.62 -9.43
C LEU A 9 -3.37 -8.30 -8.35
N ALA A 10 -3.86 -9.51 -8.63
CA ALA A 10 -4.61 -10.30 -7.65
C ALA A 10 -3.73 -10.69 -6.45
N LEU A 11 -2.48 -11.10 -6.71
CA LEU A 11 -1.50 -11.40 -5.67
C LEU A 11 -1.18 -10.16 -4.82
N MET A 12 -0.99 -9.00 -5.45
CA MET A 12 -0.78 -7.74 -4.72
C MET A 12 -1.94 -7.45 -3.78
N TRP A 13 -3.19 -7.56 -4.24
CA TRP A 13 -4.37 -7.33 -3.40
C TRP A 13 -4.50 -8.33 -2.25
N HIS A 14 -4.15 -9.59 -2.49
CA HIS A 14 -4.09 -10.59 -1.43
C HIS A 14 -3.10 -10.20 -0.33
N ILE A 15 -1.90 -9.77 -0.71
CA ILE A 15 -0.87 -9.34 0.26
C ILE A 15 -1.31 -8.09 1.04
N VAL A 16 -1.99 -7.15 0.39
CA VAL A 16 -2.57 -5.97 1.07
C VAL A 16 -3.56 -6.41 2.15
N ASP A 17 -4.48 -7.29 1.81
CA ASP A 17 -5.52 -7.77 2.73
C ASP A 17 -4.92 -8.57 3.89
N GLU A 18 -3.94 -9.44 3.61
CA GLU A 18 -3.22 -10.21 4.63
C GLU A 18 -2.47 -9.30 5.60
N ARG A 19 -1.67 -8.35 5.09
CA ARG A 19 -0.85 -7.48 5.93
C ARG A 19 -1.66 -6.46 6.71
N ALA A 20 -2.81 -6.05 6.19
CA ALA A 20 -3.71 -5.10 6.84
C ALA A 20 -4.71 -5.79 7.78
N ALA A 21 -4.71 -7.13 7.90
CA ALA A 21 -5.74 -7.89 8.61
C ALA A 21 -5.99 -7.41 10.04
N ASP A 22 -4.93 -7.03 10.75
CA ASP A 22 -4.98 -6.59 12.16
C ASP A 22 -5.43 -5.13 12.34
N LEU A 23 -5.58 -4.35 11.25
CA LEU A 23 -6.04 -2.98 11.34
C LEU A 23 -7.56 -2.92 11.59
N PRO A 24 -8.06 -1.86 12.26
CA PRO A 24 -9.47 -1.52 12.25
C PRO A 24 -10.04 -1.48 10.83
N HIS A 25 -11.32 -1.85 10.68
CA HIS A 25 -11.95 -1.94 9.36
C HIS A 25 -11.83 -0.64 8.54
N ALA A 26 -12.01 0.53 9.19
CA ALA A 26 -11.88 1.83 8.54
C ALA A 26 -10.48 2.04 7.94
N ASP A 27 -9.43 1.64 8.67
CA ASP A 27 -8.05 1.79 8.23
C ASP A 27 -7.70 0.82 7.10
N ARG A 28 -8.23 -0.41 7.13
CA ARG A 28 -8.12 -1.36 6.00
C ARG A 28 -8.72 -0.77 4.73
N CYS A 29 -9.91 -0.17 4.84
CA CYS A 29 -10.56 0.50 3.72
C CYS A 29 -9.71 1.67 3.20
N ALA A 30 -9.16 2.49 4.09
CA ALA A 30 -8.29 3.61 3.71
C ALA A 30 -7.03 3.14 2.96
N VAL A 31 -6.33 2.11 3.49
CA VAL A 31 -5.17 1.50 2.83
C VAL A 31 -5.52 1.01 1.43
N ARG A 32 -6.62 0.25 1.29
CA ARG A 32 -7.09 -0.23 -0.02
C ARG A 32 -7.39 0.93 -0.98
N SER A 33 -8.07 1.98 -0.53
CA SER A 33 -8.40 3.14 -1.37
C SER A 33 -7.15 3.87 -1.86
N VAL A 34 -6.13 4.03 -1.01
CA VAL A 34 -4.87 4.67 -1.41
C VAL A 34 -4.16 3.84 -2.49
N ILE A 35 -4.06 2.51 -2.30
CA ILE A 35 -3.42 1.62 -3.28
C ILE A 35 -4.20 1.59 -4.59
N ALA A 36 -5.53 1.50 -4.52
CA ALA A 36 -6.39 1.52 -5.71
C ALA A 36 -6.21 2.81 -6.52
N THR A 37 -6.10 3.95 -5.82
CA THR A 37 -5.83 5.24 -6.46
C THR A 37 -4.49 5.23 -7.18
N SER A 38 -3.43 4.70 -6.57
CA SER A 38 -2.11 4.57 -7.20
C SER A 38 -2.16 3.69 -8.44
N VAL A 39 -2.83 2.53 -8.37
CA VAL A 39 -2.97 1.60 -9.50
C VAL A 39 -3.72 2.26 -10.66
N LEU A 40 -4.80 2.99 -10.39
CA LEU A 40 -5.53 3.76 -11.40
C LEU A 40 -4.69 4.87 -12.06
N GLN A 41 -3.66 5.37 -11.35
CA GLN A 41 -2.68 6.31 -11.89
C GLN A 41 -1.53 5.61 -12.64
N GLY A 42 -1.59 4.28 -12.82
CA GLY A 42 -0.53 3.49 -13.45
C GLY A 42 0.69 3.28 -12.56
N LYS A 43 0.58 3.51 -11.24
CA LYS A 43 1.64 3.31 -10.26
C LYS A 43 1.36 2.06 -9.43
N PHE A 44 2.26 1.09 -9.51
CA PHE A 44 2.17 -0.15 -8.77
C PHE A 44 3.13 -0.07 -7.57
N PRO A 45 2.62 0.12 -6.34
CA PRO A 45 3.48 0.21 -5.16
C PRO A 45 4.20 -1.11 -4.91
N SER A 46 5.44 -1.04 -4.45
CA SER A 46 6.20 -2.21 -4.05
C SER A 46 5.65 -2.82 -2.75
N LEU A 47 6.07 -4.04 -2.43
CA LEU A 47 5.71 -4.67 -1.15
C LEU A 47 6.21 -3.88 0.07
N ASP A 48 7.33 -3.17 -0.08
CA ASP A 48 7.88 -2.30 0.96
C ASP A 48 7.02 -1.04 1.13
N ASP A 49 6.59 -0.41 0.03
CA ASP A 49 5.69 0.74 0.08
C ASP A 49 4.35 0.40 0.74
N ILE A 50 3.78 -0.77 0.40
CA ILE A 50 2.58 -1.30 1.04
C ILE A 50 2.82 -1.51 2.55
N GLY A 51 3.98 -2.07 2.91
CA GLY A 51 4.37 -2.25 4.31
C GLY A 51 4.47 -0.92 5.08
N HIS A 52 5.05 0.11 4.48
CA HIS A 52 5.15 1.44 5.08
C HIS A 52 3.79 2.11 5.25
N LEU A 53 2.90 2.01 4.26
CA LEU A 53 1.54 2.54 4.35
C LEU A 53 0.75 1.87 5.49
N ILE A 54 0.86 0.54 5.62
CA ILE A 54 0.20 -0.21 6.69
C ILE A 54 0.79 0.13 8.05
N ALA A 55 2.12 0.28 8.16
CA ALA A 55 2.76 0.71 9.41
C ALA A 55 2.30 2.11 9.84
N PHE A 56 2.10 3.02 8.88
CA PHE A 56 1.54 4.34 9.13
C PHE A 56 0.08 4.26 9.60
N ALA A 57 -0.76 3.50 8.89
CA ALA A 57 -2.15 3.30 9.27
C ALA A 57 -2.29 2.65 10.66
N ALA A 58 -1.37 1.76 11.04
CA ALA A 58 -1.29 1.16 12.36
C ALA A 58 -0.78 2.11 13.46
N GLY A 59 -0.38 3.35 13.12
CA GLY A 59 0.25 4.30 14.05
C GLY A 59 1.65 3.90 14.50
N ARG A 60 2.31 2.93 13.84
CA ARG A 60 3.66 2.46 14.19
C ARG A 60 4.76 3.41 13.71
N ILE A 61 4.49 4.16 12.64
CA ILE A 61 5.35 5.22 12.14
C ILE A 61 4.54 6.50 11.98
N SER A 62 5.22 7.64 12.11
CA SER A 62 4.59 8.95 11.89
C SER A 62 4.38 9.23 10.40
N MET A 63 3.53 10.21 10.06
CA MET A 63 3.37 10.68 8.67
C MET A 63 4.68 11.21 8.09
N GLY A 64 5.50 11.89 8.90
CA GLY A 64 6.80 12.41 8.48
C GLY A 64 7.78 11.27 8.13
N GLU A 65 7.82 10.23 8.97
CA GLU A 65 8.62 9.05 8.72
C GLU A 65 8.13 8.27 7.49
N TYR A 66 6.82 8.09 7.34
CA TYR A 66 6.23 7.50 6.14
C TYR A 66 6.68 8.24 4.88
N PHE A 67 6.58 9.57 4.86
CA PHE A 67 6.94 10.39 3.69
C PHE A 67 8.42 10.21 3.31
N ILE A 68 9.34 10.13 4.28
CA ILE A 68 10.77 9.89 4.01
C ILE A 68 10.97 8.53 3.31
N ARG A 69 10.26 7.50 3.75
CA ARG A 69 10.44 6.13 3.25
C ARG A 69 9.85 5.92 1.86
N VAL A 70 8.68 6.49 1.57
CA VAL A 70 8.00 6.34 0.26
C VAL A 70 8.39 7.42 -0.76
N ASN A 71 9.14 8.43 -0.33
CA ASN A 71 9.65 9.49 -1.21
C ASN A 71 11.12 9.83 -0.89
N PRO A 72 12.06 8.91 -1.15
CA PRO A 72 13.46 9.07 -0.76
C PRO A 72 14.23 10.15 -1.56
N LEU A 73 13.62 10.77 -2.58
CA LEU A 73 14.26 11.72 -3.50
C LEU A 73 13.76 13.17 -3.39
N ARG A 74 13.59 13.67 -2.16
CA ARG A 74 13.47 15.13 -1.95
C ARG A 74 14.71 15.67 -1.25
N PRO A 75 15.60 16.42 -1.95
CA PRO A 75 16.41 17.43 -1.28
C PRO A 75 15.53 18.53 -0.67
#